data_AF-A0A4V4JS23-F1
#
_entry.id   AF-A0A4V4JS23-F1
#
_cell.length_a   1.000
_cell.length_b   1.000
_cell.length_c   1.000
_cell.angle_alpha   90.00
_cell.angle_beta   90.00
_cell.angle_gamma   90.00
#
_symmetry.space_group_name_H-M   'P 1'
#
loop_
_entity.id
_entity.type
_entity.pdbx_description
1 polymer ?
#
loop_
_entity_poly.entity_id
_entity_poly.type
_entity_poly.pdbx_seq_one_letter_code
_entity_poly.pdbx_strand_id
1 'polypeptide(L)'
;MAPPFADPPRFDNSGHGPLAVPGFGFPLEQELHPEDRFTHGVREWFQEPNITARELAMLSFMDKITDKTTWSTDVFDDKATSQLYQEALRSRLVSPQTWD
;
A
#
# COMPACT_ATOMS: atom_id res chain seq x y z
N MET A 1 12.31 14.16 -30.67
CA MET A 1 11.14 13.31 -30.96
C MET A 1 11.50 11.90 -30.51
N ALA A 2 10.91 11.41 -29.43
CA ALA A 2 11.12 10.03 -28.97
C ALA A 2 10.37 9.06 -29.90
N PRO A 3 10.91 7.86 -30.18
CA PRO A 3 10.33 6.94 -31.14
C PRO A 3 8.96 6.41 -30.65
N PRO A 4 7.98 6.22 -31.55
CA PRO A 4 6.58 6.05 -31.16
C PRO A 4 6.21 4.68 -30.55
N PHE A 5 7.11 3.70 -30.48
CA PHE A 5 6.77 2.36 -29.98
C PHE A 5 8.00 1.65 -29.37
N ALA A 6 8.61 2.23 -28.33
CA ALA A 6 9.31 1.37 -27.38
C ALA A 6 8.22 0.58 -26.62
N ASP A 7 8.42 -0.73 -26.46
CA ASP A 7 7.52 -1.52 -25.62
C ASP A 7 7.36 -0.80 -24.27
N PRO A 8 6.11 -0.63 -23.78
CA PRO A 8 5.90 0.03 -22.51
C PRO A 8 6.73 -0.69 -21.44
N PRO A 9 7.40 0.05 -20.54
CA PRO A 9 8.17 -0.57 -19.50
C PRO A 9 7.28 -1.54 -18.73
N ARG A 10 7.73 -2.79 -18.61
CA ARG A 10 6.95 -3.85 -17.98
C ARG A 10 7.04 -3.68 -16.47
N PHE A 11 6.14 -2.87 -15.94
CA PHE A 11 5.96 -2.75 -14.50
C PHE A 11 5.32 -4.02 -13.93
N ASP A 12 5.74 -4.40 -12.73
CA ASP A 12 5.20 -5.56 -12.01
C ASP A 12 4.95 -5.19 -10.53
N ASN A 13 3.68 -5.27 -10.14
CA ASN A 13 3.19 -5.12 -8.77
C ASN A 13 2.31 -6.32 -8.38
N SER A 14 2.62 -7.51 -8.89
CA SER A 14 1.89 -8.74 -8.57
C SER A 14 2.17 -9.28 -7.17
N GLY A 15 3.24 -8.81 -6.52
CA GLY A 15 3.72 -9.33 -5.23
C GLY A 15 4.46 -10.67 -5.33
N HIS A 16 4.75 -11.16 -6.54
CA HIS A 16 5.54 -12.39 -6.75
C HIS A 16 7.07 -12.16 -6.79
N GLY A 17 7.52 -10.92 -6.59
CA GLY A 17 8.92 -10.54 -6.57
C GLY A 17 9.11 -9.12 -6.04
N PRO A 18 10.35 -8.59 -6.10
CA PRO A 18 10.61 -7.19 -5.78
C PRO A 18 9.74 -6.25 -6.62
N LEU A 19 9.24 -5.20 -6.00
CA LEU A 19 8.39 -4.22 -6.67
C LEU A 19 9.14 -3.58 -7.84
N ALA A 20 8.52 -3.58 -9.01
CA ALA A 20 9.12 -3.11 -10.26
C ALA A 20 8.22 -2.03 -10.86
N VAL A 21 8.24 -0.83 -10.28
CA VAL A 21 7.37 0.32 -10.65
C VAL A 21 8.18 1.63 -10.55
N PRO A 22 7.68 2.77 -11.02
CA PRO A 22 8.37 4.06 -10.85
C PRO A 22 8.70 4.34 -9.38
N GLY A 23 9.95 4.68 -9.08
CA GLY A 23 10.47 4.84 -7.71
C GLY A 23 10.97 3.55 -7.05
N PHE A 24 10.68 2.38 -7.64
CA PHE A 24 11.16 1.07 -7.17
C PHE A 24 11.68 0.24 -8.36
N GLY A 25 12.99 0.29 -8.57
CA GLY A 25 13.65 -0.38 -9.71
C GLY A 25 13.56 0.37 -11.04
N PHE A 26 12.74 1.44 -11.13
CA PHE A 26 12.65 2.33 -12.28
C PHE A 26 12.73 3.81 -11.88
N PRO A 27 13.14 4.73 -12.79
CA PRO A 27 13.09 6.17 -12.56
C PRO A 27 11.67 6.64 -12.18
N LEU A 28 11.59 7.64 -11.31
CA LEU A 28 10.32 8.15 -10.79
C LEU A 28 9.45 8.78 -11.89
N GLU A 29 10.08 9.41 -12.89
CA GLU A 29 9.40 10.14 -13.96
C GLU A 29 8.90 9.24 -15.09
N GLN A 30 9.21 7.95 -15.04
CA GLN A 30 8.77 6.99 -16.04
C GLN A 30 7.32 6.61 -15.74
N GLU A 31 6.38 6.90 -16.64
CA GLU A 31 4.95 6.62 -16.44
C GLU A 31 4.35 5.92 -17.67
N LEU A 32 3.31 5.12 -17.45
CA LEU A 32 2.45 4.60 -18.53
C LEU A 32 1.42 5.66 -18.93
N HIS A 33 0.65 5.37 -19.98
CA HIS A 33 -0.49 6.20 -20.35
C HIS A 33 -1.50 6.29 -19.17
N PRO A 34 -2.22 7.41 -18.98
CA PRO A 34 -3.12 7.61 -17.84
C PRO A 34 -4.08 6.47 -17.49
N GLU A 35 -4.60 5.70 -18.45
CA GLU A 35 -5.45 4.53 -18.15
C GLU A 35 -4.72 3.32 -17.57
N ASP A 36 -3.41 3.19 -17.80
CA ASP A 36 -2.62 2.00 -17.44
C ASP A 36 -1.60 2.26 -16.32
N ARG A 37 -1.35 3.52 -15.97
CA ARG A 37 -0.36 3.88 -14.95
C ARG A 37 -0.85 3.58 -13.53
N PHE A 38 0.11 3.48 -12.62
CA PHE A 38 -0.19 3.48 -11.20
C PHE A 38 -0.63 4.86 -10.74
N THR A 39 -1.60 4.88 -9.84
CA THR A 39 -2.05 6.10 -9.18
C THR A 39 -0.90 6.70 -8.36
N HIS A 40 -0.57 7.98 -8.56
CA HIS A 40 0.53 8.68 -7.86
C HIS A 40 0.16 10.15 -7.59
N GLY A 41 0.78 10.75 -6.56
CA GLY A 41 0.40 12.08 -6.06
C GLY A 41 1.37 13.19 -6.39
N VAL A 42 2.31 12.92 -7.29
CA VAL A 42 3.47 13.80 -7.53
C VAL A 42 3.13 14.95 -8.47
N ARG A 43 2.29 14.70 -9.48
CA ARG A 43 2.06 15.65 -10.60
C ARG A 43 0.60 15.93 -10.91
N GLU A 44 -0.32 15.21 -10.28
CA GLU A 44 -1.74 15.26 -10.62
C GLU A 44 -2.55 16.01 -9.58
N TRP A 45 -3.47 16.86 -10.04
CA TRP A 45 -4.38 17.60 -9.17
C TRP A 45 -5.52 16.72 -8.64
N PHE A 46 -5.86 15.64 -9.34
CA PHE A 46 -6.99 14.77 -8.98
C PHE A 46 -6.50 13.36 -8.71
N GLN A 47 -6.92 12.85 -7.56
CA GLN A 47 -6.26 11.75 -6.87
C GLN A 47 -7.34 11.03 -6.04
N GLU A 48 -8.34 10.43 -6.70
CA GLU A 48 -9.43 9.71 -6.02
C GLU A 48 -9.68 8.30 -6.61
N PRO A 49 -9.43 7.22 -5.84
CA PRO A 49 -8.62 7.12 -4.63
C PRO A 49 -7.18 6.68 -4.93
N ASN A 50 -6.19 7.32 -4.30
CA ASN A 50 -4.78 6.86 -4.28
C ASN A 50 -4.45 6.08 -3.02
N ILE A 51 -5.50 5.70 -2.30
CA ILE A 51 -5.39 4.76 -1.21
C ILE A 51 -5.85 3.40 -1.73
N THR A 52 -4.95 2.44 -1.70
CA THR A 52 -5.27 1.05 -1.99
C THR A 52 -6.27 0.53 -0.95
N ALA A 53 -7.06 -0.48 -1.32
CA ALA A 53 -7.99 -1.11 -0.37
C ALA A 53 -7.27 -1.63 0.89
N ARG A 54 -6.01 -2.07 0.76
CA ARG A 54 -5.19 -2.54 1.87
C ARG A 54 -4.79 -1.41 2.81
N GLU A 55 -4.31 -0.29 2.28
CA GLU A 55 -3.99 0.90 3.08
C GLU A 55 -5.23 1.41 3.82
N LEU A 56 -6.37 1.48 3.16
CA LEU A 56 -7.62 1.90 3.80
C LEU A 56 -8.04 0.94 4.93
N ALA A 57 -7.87 -0.37 4.72
CA ALA A 57 -8.14 -1.38 5.75
C ALA A 57 -7.18 -1.25 6.94
N MET A 58 -5.91 -0.95 6.70
CA MET A 58 -4.93 -0.69 7.77
C MET A 58 -5.29 0.57 8.56
N LEU A 59 -5.63 1.68 7.90
CA LEU A 59 -6.09 2.90 8.58
C LEU A 59 -7.33 2.64 9.43
N SER A 60 -8.33 1.96 8.87
CA SER A 60 -9.54 1.59 9.61
C SER A 60 -9.26 0.67 10.80
N PHE A 61 -8.20 -0.15 10.73
CA PHE A 61 -7.78 -0.99 11.84
C PHE A 61 -7.03 -0.17 12.91
N MET A 62 -6.17 0.77 12.49
CA MET A 62 -5.50 1.70 13.39
C MET A 62 -6.49 2.54 14.18
N ASP A 63 -7.53 3.09 13.53
CA ASP A 63 -8.58 3.86 14.20
C ASP A 63 -9.22 3.07 15.35
N LYS A 64 -9.58 1.81 15.10
CA LYS A 64 -10.15 0.91 16.12
C LYS A 64 -9.19 0.62 17.28
N ILE A 65 -7.88 0.59 17.03
CA ILE A 65 -6.89 0.45 18.10
C ILE A 65 -6.87 1.73 18.93
N THR A 66 -6.72 2.88 18.28
CA THR A 66 -6.56 4.18 18.95
C THR A 66 -7.81 4.68 19.65
N ASP A 67 -8.99 4.15 19.30
CA ASP A 67 -10.24 4.40 20.03
C ASP A 67 -10.28 3.75 21.43
N LYS A 68 -9.43 2.75 21.71
CA LYS A 68 -9.37 2.10 23.03
C LYS A 68 -8.66 3.01 24.03
N THR A 69 -9.24 3.27 25.19
CA THR A 69 -8.62 4.17 26.19
C THR A 69 -7.23 3.72 26.67
N THR A 70 -6.92 2.43 26.58
CA THR A 70 -5.64 1.82 26.96
C THR A 70 -4.67 1.63 25.78
N TRP A 71 -5.02 2.13 24.58
CA TRP A 71 -4.25 1.87 23.36
C TRP A 71 -2.76 2.20 23.53
N SER A 72 -2.44 3.30 24.21
CA SER A 72 -1.06 3.79 24.37
C SER A 72 -0.19 2.92 25.26
N THR A 73 -0.78 2.07 26.10
CA THR A 73 -0.05 1.05 26.88
C THR A 73 -0.11 -0.32 26.20
N ASP A 74 -1.26 -0.66 25.62
CA ASP A 74 -1.51 -2.00 25.05
C ASP A 74 -0.63 -2.30 23.84
N VAL A 75 -0.22 -1.27 23.07
CA VAL A 75 0.70 -1.44 21.93
C VAL A 75 2.10 -1.92 22.33
N PHE A 76 2.47 -1.86 23.61
CA PHE A 76 3.73 -2.37 24.14
C PHE A 76 3.57 -3.69 24.92
N ASP A 77 2.35 -4.20 25.06
CA ASP A 77 2.08 -5.46 25.71
C ASP A 77 2.02 -6.60 24.68
N ASP A 78 2.92 -7.57 24.80
CA ASP A 78 3.06 -8.69 23.84
C ASP A 78 1.76 -9.50 23.69
N LYS A 79 0.97 -9.61 24.76
CA LYS A 79 -0.29 -10.36 24.74
C LYS A 79 -1.38 -9.56 24.03
N ALA A 80 -1.48 -8.26 24.28
CA ALA A 80 -2.43 -7.38 23.61
C ALA A 80 -2.09 -7.24 22.12
N THR A 81 -0.82 -7.02 21.77
CA THR A 81 -0.35 -6.96 20.37
C THR A 81 -0.58 -8.28 19.63
N SER A 82 -0.35 -9.43 20.28
CA SER A 82 -0.69 -10.74 19.70
C SER A 82 -2.19 -10.88 19.41
N GLN A 83 -3.07 -10.33 20.25
CA GLN A 83 -4.51 -10.34 20.01
C GLN A 83 -4.90 -9.41 18.85
N LEU A 84 -4.28 -8.23 18.76
CA LEU A 84 -4.47 -7.31 17.64
C LEU A 84 -4.04 -7.94 16.31
N TYR A 85 -2.91 -8.65 16.29
CA TYR A 85 -2.48 -9.41 15.12
C TYR A 85 -3.54 -10.42 14.67
N GLN A 86 -4.07 -11.22 15.60
CA GLN A 86 -5.14 -12.19 15.28
C GLN A 86 -6.43 -11.52 14.82
N GLU A 87 -6.76 -10.33 15.34
CA GLU A 87 -7.90 -9.54 14.89
C GLU A 87 -7.69 -8.99 13.47
N ALA A 88 -6.51 -8.45 13.20
CA ALA A 88 -6.14 -7.89 11.90
C ALA A 88 -6.25 -8.95 10.79
N LEU A 89 -5.75 -10.16 11.04
CA LEU A 89 -5.80 -11.29 10.11
C LEU A 89 -7.21 -11.80 9.79
N ARG A 90 -8.25 -11.39 10.52
CA ARG A 90 -9.65 -11.68 10.14
C ARG A 90 -10.07 -10.90 8.89
N SER A 91 -9.38 -9.80 8.59
CA SER A 91 -9.56 -9.05 7.35
C SER A 91 -8.89 -9.80 6.20
N ARG A 92 -9.62 -9.99 5.09
CA ARG A 92 -9.04 -10.53 3.85
C ARG A 92 -8.00 -9.62 3.21
N LEU A 93 -7.92 -8.36 3.66
CA LEU A 93 -7.02 -7.35 3.13
C LEU A 93 -5.72 -7.23 3.93
N VAL A 94 -5.63 -7.86 5.12
CA VAL A 94 -4.42 -7.86 5.93
C VAL A 94 -3.84 -9.28 5.91
N SER A 95 -2.64 -9.42 5.37
CA SER A 95 -1.90 -10.69 5.39
C SER A 95 -0.77 -10.63 6.42
N PRO A 96 -0.17 -11.78 6.82
CA PRO A 96 0.97 -11.80 7.73
C PRO A 96 2.11 -10.88 7.27
N GLN A 97 2.41 -10.86 5.97
CA GLN A 97 3.45 -9.99 5.39
C GLN A 97 3.13 -8.49 5.45
N THR A 98 1.90 -8.10 5.78
CA THR A 98 1.53 -6.68 5.99
C THR A 98 1.68 -6.26 7.44
N TRP A 99 1.75 -7.22 8.35
CA TRP A 99 1.95 -6.97 9.77
C TRP A 99 3.44 -6.91 10.14
N ASP A 100 4.24 -7.79 9.54
CA ASP A 100 5.70 -7.87 9.71
C ASP A 100 6.44 -6.69 9.05
#